data_AF-A0A847ARS1-F1
#
_entry.id   AF-A0A847ARS1-F1
#
_cell.length_a   1.000
_cell.length_b   1.000
_cell.length_c   1.000
_cell.angle_alpha   90.00
_cell.angle_beta   90.00
_cell.angle_gamma   90.00
#
_symmetry.space_group_name_H-M   'P 1'
#
loop_
_entity.id
_entity.type
_entity.pdbx_description
1 polymer ?
#
loop_
_entity_poly.entity_id
_entity_poly.type
_entity_poly.pdbx_seq_one_letter_code
_entity_poly.pdbx_strand_id
1 'polypeptide(L)'
;MKEFFVGLLKYIKILLIVLIVISVILVIISNVYEFLLSVVFYYGAMISFVIAFLSISGNMKGTANPHFIHVQSSTSRSIYDSAKENMRLRDSSFGFMIFMTIIGALLMIISNILARLNF
;
A
#
# COMPACT_ATOMS: atom_id res chain seq x y z
N MET A 1 -6.42 9.76 -24.48
CA MET A 1 -7.08 8.45 -24.22
C MET A 1 -6.10 7.29 -24.25
N LYS A 2 -5.41 7.00 -25.38
CA LYS A 2 -4.43 5.89 -25.46
C LYS A 2 -3.36 5.91 -24.36
N GLU A 3 -2.78 7.08 -24.06
CA GLU A 3 -1.75 7.21 -23.01
C GLU A 3 -2.26 6.86 -21.60
N PHE A 4 -3.51 7.22 -21.29
CA PHE A 4 -4.16 6.87 -20.03
C PHE A 4 -4.37 5.35 -19.92
N PHE A 5 -4.82 4.71 -21.00
CA PHE A 5 -4.97 3.24 -21.05
C PHE A 5 -3.63 2.51 -20.87
N VAL A 6 -2.55 3.00 -21.48
CA VAL A 6 -1.20 2.41 -21.33
C VAL A 6 -0.71 2.55 -19.88
N GLY A 7 -0.93 3.71 -19.26
CA GLY A 7 -0.61 3.93 -17.84
C GLY A 7 -1.38 2.98 -16.92
N LEU A 8 -2.69 2.85 -17.14
CA LEU A 8 -3.55 1.93 -16.37
C LEU A 8 -3.11 0.47 -16.54
N LEU A 9 -2.82 0.04 -17.77
CA LEU A 9 -2.38 -1.33 -18.04
C LEU A 9 -1.06 -1.66 -17.34
N LYS A 10 -0.12 -0.70 -17.34
CA LYS A 10 1.16 -0.84 -16.62
C LYS A 10 0.94 -1.00 -15.11
N TYR A 11 0.04 -0.20 -14.55
CA TYR A 11 -0.32 -0.28 -13.13
C TYR A 11 -0.94 -1.64 -12.76
N ILE A 12 -1.92 -2.11 -13.55
CA ILE A 12 -2.55 -3.43 -13.34
C ILE A 12 -1.52 -4.55 -13.43
N LYS A 13 -0.59 -4.48 -14.41
CA LYS A 13 0.49 -5.48 -14.55
C LYS A 13 1.36 -5.55 -13.30
N ILE A 14 1.77 -4.41 -12.75
CA ILE A 14 2.57 -4.35 -11.52
C ILE A 14 1.78 -4.92 -10.35
N LEU A 15 0.50 -4.56 -10.21
CA LEU A 15 -0.38 -5.05 -9.16
C LEU A 15 -0.50 -6.57 -9.19
N LEU A 16 -0.71 -7.16 -10.37
CA LEU A 16 -0.80 -8.61 -10.54
C LEU A 16 0.51 -9.32 -10.17
N ILE A 17 1.65 -8.79 -10.59
CA ILE A 17 2.96 -9.38 -10.26
C ILE A 17 3.15 -9.42 -8.74
N VAL A 18 2.86 -8.31 -8.06
CA VAL A 18 2.98 -8.24 -6.59
C VAL A 18 2.03 -9.21 -5.91
N LEU A 19 0.77 -9.30 -6.38
CA LEU A 19 -0.20 -10.24 -5.84
C LEU A 19 0.26 -11.70 -5.98
N ILE A 20 0.81 -12.06 -7.13
CA ILE A 20 1.35 -13.42 -7.39
C ILE A 20 2.50 -13.72 -6.43
N VAL A 21 3.47 -12.80 -6.31
CA VAL A 21 4.63 -12.98 -5.43
C VAL A 21 4.19 -13.19 -3.97
N ILE A 22 3.28 -12.36 -3.47
CA ILE A 22 2.74 -12.50 -2.10
C ILE A 22 2.01 -13.83 -1.95
N SER A 23 1.17 -14.20 -2.92
CA SER A 23 0.39 -15.44 -2.87
C SER A 23 1.29 -16.68 -2.82
N VAL A 24 2.37 -16.71 -3.61
CA VAL A 24 3.36 -17.81 -3.60
C VAL A 24 4.00 -17.93 -2.23
N ILE A 25 4.41 -16.81 -1.62
CA ILE A 25 5.01 -16.80 -0.28
C ILE A 25 4.00 -17.35 0.76
N LEU A 26 2.74 -16.92 0.69
CA LEU A 26 1.70 -17.39 1.61
C LEU A 26 1.43 -18.90 1.47
N VAL A 27 1.43 -19.43 0.24
CA VAL A 27 1.31 -20.88 -0.01
C VAL A 27 2.49 -21.64 0.59
N ILE A 28 3.72 -21.14 0.43
CA ILE A 28 4.92 -21.76 1.04
C ILE A 28 4.79 -21.77 2.57
N ILE A 29 4.39 -20.66 3.18
CA ILE A 29 4.17 -20.57 4.64
C ILE A 29 3.11 -21.58 5.07
N SER A 30 1.98 -21.65 4.35
CA SER A 30 0.91 -22.60 4.64
C SER A 30 1.41 -24.05 4.65
N ASN A 31 2.23 -24.44 3.65
CA ASN A 31 2.78 -25.78 3.53
C ASN A 31 3.84 -26.10 4.59
N VAL A 32 4.69 -25.14 4.96
CA VAL A 32 5.78 -25.36 5.93
C VAL A 32 5.24 -25.52 7.35
N TYR A 33 4.18 -24.78 7.69
CA TYR A 33 3.60 -24.76 9.04
C TYR A 33 2.30 -25.55 9.17
N GLU A 34 1.87 -26.25 8.12
CA GLU A 34 0.61 -27.03 8.06
C GLU A 34 -0.64 -26.22 8.45
N PHE A 35 -0.62 -24.91 8.17
CA PHE A 35 -1.76 -24.04 8.41
C PHE A 35 -2.79 -24.14 7.29
N LEU A 36 -4.06 -23.91 7.63
CA LEU A 36 -5.14 -23.71 6.66
C LEU A 36 -4.83 -22.52 5.75
N LEU A 37 -4.88 -22.76 4.45
CA LEU A 37 -4.47 -21.81 3.43
C LEU A 37 -5.37 -20.56 3.42
N SER A 38 -6.66 -20.75 3.70
CA SER A 38 -7.63 -19.67 3.92
C SER A 38 -7.23 -18.73 5.07
N VAL A 39 -6.73 -19.28 6.18
CA VAL A 39 -6.31 -18.52 7.37
C VAL A 39 -5.03 -17.72 7.09
N VAL A 40 -4.05 -18.33 6.41
CA VAL A 40 -2.80 -17.66 6.04
C VAL A 40 -3.07 -16.47 5.10
N PHE A 41 -3.97 -16.63 4.13
CA PHE A 41 -4.39 -15.54 3.25
C PHE A 41 -5.16 -14.43 3.99
N TYR A 42 -5.97 -14.78 4.99
CA TYR A 42 -6.66 -13.80 5.83
C TYR A 42 -5.67 -12.92 6.60
N TYR A 43 -4.66 -13.54 7.25
CA TYR A 43 -3.62 -12.78 7.94
C TYR A 43 -2.77 -11.96 6.98
N GLY A 44 -2.45 -12.48 5.79
CA GLY A 44 -1.78 -11.73 4.73
C GLY A 44 -2.57 -10.47 4.32
N ALA A 45 -3.90 -10.58 4.19
CA ALA A 45 -4.78 -9.44 3.93
C ALA A 45 -4.73 -8.40 5.07
N MET A 46 -4.81 -8.85 6.33
CA MET A 46 -4.72 -7.96 7.50
C MET A 46 -3.39 -7.19 7.54
N ILE A 47 -2.26 -7.88 7.31
CA ILE A 47 -0.94 -7.25 7.26
C ILE A 47 -0.90 -6.19 6.15
N SER A 48 -1.46 -6.49 4.97
CA SER A 48 -1.52 -5.55 3.85
C SER A 48 -2.30 -4.28 4.21
N PHE A 49 -3.44 -4.41 4.88
CA PHE A 49 -4.19 -3.25 5.37
C PHE A 49 -3.43 -2.46 6.41
N VAL A 50 -2.78 -3.12 7.37
CA VAL A 50 -1.95 -2.44 8.39
C VAL A 50 -0.84 -1.63 7.73
N ILE A 51 -0.15 -2.20 6.73
CA ILE A 51 0.88 -1.49 5.97
C ILE A 51 0.29 -0.30 5.20
N ALA A 52 -0.91 -0.46 4.63
CA ALA A 52 -1.62 0.65 3.97
C ALA A 52 -1.88 1.81 4.94
N PHE A 53 -2.39 1.52 6.14
CA PHE A 53 -2.63 2.53 7.18
C PHE A 53 -1.33 3.18 7.69
N LEU A 54 -0.29 2.39 7.91
CA LEU A 54 1.01 2.89 8.35
C LEU A 54 1.66 3.82 7.33
N SER A 55 1.45 3.59 6.03
CA SER A 55 1.97 4.45 4.96
C SER A 55 1.51 5.91 5.08
N ILE A 56 0.30 6.14 5.60
CA ILE A 56 -0.22 7.49 5.84
C ILE A 56 0.23 8.03 7.20
N SER A 57 0.22 7.20 8.25
CA SER A 57 0.61 7.64 9.59
C SER A 57 2.07 8.08 9.67
N GLY A 58 2.96 7.46 8.89
CA GLY A 58 4.37 7.86 8.80
C GLY A 58 4.55 9.26 8.20
N ASN A 59 3.66 9.66 7.30
CA ASN A 59 3.75 10.94 6.59
C ASN A 59 3.10 12.13 7.34
N MET A 60 2.12 11.87 8.21
CA MET A 60 1.48 12.90 9.04
C MET A 60 2.38 13.41 10.18
N LYS A 61 3.30 12.57 10.70
CA LYS A 61 4.23 12.99 11.78
C LYS A 61 5.29 14.00 11.30
N GLY A 62 5.59 14.06 10.01
CA GLY A 62 6.52 15.06 9.44
C GLY A 62 5.91 16.45 9.24
N THR A 63 4.59 16.60 9.34
CA THR A 63 3.85 17.84 9.05
C THR A 63 3.23 18.51 10.27
N ALA A 64 3.26 17.85 11.44
CA ALA A 64 2.57 18.30 12.65
C ALA A 64 3.45 19.12 13.61
N ASN A 65 4.50 19.80 13.15
CA ASN A 65 5.21 20.78 13.97
C ASN A 65 4.76 22.21 13.60
N PRO A 66 3.74 22.77 14.27
CA PRO A 66 3.24 24.12 14.02
C PRO A 66 4.29 25.22 14.25
N HIS A 67 5.43 24.89 14.89
CA HIS A 67 6.56 25.81 15.04
C HIS A 67 7.24 26.18 13.70
N PHE A 68 7.06 25.38 12.64
CA PHE A 68 7.56 25.71 11.30
C PHE A 68 6.60 26.56 10.46
N ILE A 69 5.31 26.61 10.82
CA ILE A 69 4.30 27.37 10.05
C ILE A 69 4.32 28.86 10.44
N HIS A 70 4.86 29.21 11.61
CA HIS A 70 4.99 30.63 12.01
C HIS A 70 6.29 31.32 11.56
N VAL A 71 7.22 30.59 10.92
CA VAL A 71 8.39 31.18 10.25
C VAL A 71 8.11 31.38 8.74
N GLN A 72 6.82 31.42 8.37
CA GLN A 72 6.31 31.41 6.99
C GLN A 72 6.35 32.78 6.28
N SER A 73 6.70 33.86 6.97
CA SER A 73 6.76 35.21 6.39
C SER A 73 8.16 35.67 6.00
N SER A 74 9.22 34.90 6.31
CA SER A 74 10.58 35.35 6.08
C SER A 74 11.50 34.17 5.77
N THR A 75 11.99 34.11 4.53
CA THR A 75 13.22 33.42 4.10
C THR A 75 13.05 32.11 3.29
N SER A 76 13.60 32.18 2.07
CA SER A 76 14.25 31.10 1.29
C SER A 76 13.43 30.19 0.37
N ARG A 77 13.77 30.29 -0.93
CA ARG A 77 13.53 29.36 -2.05
C ARG A 77 13.70 27.87 -1.69
N SER A 78 14.53 27.51 -0.71
CA SER A 78 14.77 26.13 -0.30
C SER A 78 13.56 25.44 0.35
N ILE A 79 12.65 26.20 0.97
CA ILE A 79 11.46 25.64 1.64
C ILE A 79 10.35 25.32 0.63
N TYR A 80 10.31 26.01 -0.51
CA TYR A 80 9.39 25.69 -1.61
C TYR A 80 9.71 24.32 -2.23
N ASP A 81 11.00 23.99 -2.36
CA ASP A 81 11.44 22.68 -2.83
C ASP A 81 11.11 21.58 -1.80
N SER A 82 11.30 21.83 -0.51
CA SER A 82 10.89 20.89 0.55
C SER A 82 9.38 20.71 0.65
N ALA A 83 8.58 21.76 0.45
CA ALA A 83 7.12 21.67 0.41
C ALA A 83 6.63 20.86 -0.80
N LYS A 84 7.26 21.05 -1.97
CA LYS A 84 6.98 20.28 -3.19
C LYS A 84 7.39 18.80 -3.05
N GLU A 85 8.50 18.54 -2.39
CA GLU A 85 8.96 17.18 -2.07
C GLU A 85 8.01 16.48 -1.07
N ASN A 86 7.60 17.18 0.00
CA ASN A 86 6.61 16.68 0.95
C ASN A 86 5.24 16.41 0.31
N MET A 87 4.80 17.26 -0.63
CA MET A 87 3.59 17.01 -1.42
C MET A 87 3.72 15.78 -2.31
N ARG A 88 4.86 15.59 -2.97
CA ARG A 88 5.12 14.42 -3.83
C ARG A 88 5.24 13.12 -3.04
N LEU A 89 5.86 13.17 -1.86
CA LEU A 89 5.92 12.04 -0.91
C LEU A 89 4.51 11.69 -0.41
N ARG A 90 3.67 12.69 -0.13
CA ARG A 90 2.28 12.48 0.26
C ARG A 90 1.43 11.85 -0.84
N ASP A 91 1.53 12.32 -2.07
CA ASP A 91 0.82 11.72 -3.21
C ASP A 91 1.30 10.28 -3.47
N SER A 92 2.60 10.02 -3.28
CA SER A 92 3.18 8.68 -3.33
C SER A 92 2.66 7.77 -2.20
N SER A 93 2.58 8.27 -0.97
CA SER A 93 2.04 7.53 0.19
C SER A 93 0.55 7.21 0.02
N PHE A 94 -0.26 8.14 -0.49
CA PHE A 94 -1.67 7.87 -0.81
C PHE A 94 -1.80 6.84 -1.93
N GLY A 95 -0.99 6.94 -2.98
CA GLY A 95 -0.94 5.94 -4.05
C GLY A 95 -0.57 4.54 -3.53
N PHE A 96 0.42 4.46 -2.64
CA PHE A 96 0.83 3.21 -2.00
C PHE A 96 -0.25 2.66 -1.05
N MET A 97 -0.93 3.52 -0.27
CA MET A 97 -2.08 3.08 0.55
C MET A 97 -3.15 2.45 -0.35
N ILE A 98 -3.56 3.12 -1.42
CA ILE A 98 -4.59 2.59 -2.33
C ILE A 98 -4.13 1.26 -2.93
N PHE A 99 -2.87 1.18 -3.35
CA PHE A 99 -2.28 -0.04 -3.89
C PHE A 99 -2.34 -1.20 -2.89
N MET A 100 -1.88 -0.99 -1.65
CA MET A 100 -1.92 -2.01 -0.61
C MET A 100 -3.35 -2.36 -0.18
N THR A 101 -4.26 -1.40 -0.15
CA THR A 101 -5.67 -1.65 0.16
C THR A 101 -6.31 -2.57 -0.89
N ILE A 102 -6.00 -2.36 -2.17
CA ILE A 102 -6.49 -3.23 -3.25
C ILE A 102 -5.91 -4.64 -3.10
N ILE A 103 -4.62 -4.76 -2.79
CA ILE A 103 -3.98 -6.07 -2.54
C ILE A 103 -4.66 -6.78 -1.36
N GLY A 104 -4.82 -6.10 -0.23
CA GLY A 104 -5.49 -6.65 0.95
C GLY A 104 -6.92 -7.12 0.63
N ALA A 105 -7.69 -6.33 -0.11
CA ALA A 105 -9.04 -6.70 -0.52
C ALA A 105 -9.05 -7.96 -1.42
N LEU A 106 -8.13 -8.05 -2.38
CA LEU A 106 -8.00 -9.23 -3.25
C LEU A 106 -7.60 -10.48 -2.46
N LEU A 107 -6.63 -10.37 -1.55
CA LEU A 107 -6.25 -11.47 -0.67
C LEU A 107 -7.41 -11.93 0.21
N MET A 108 -8.23 -11.00 0.70
CA MET A 108 -9.41 -11.31 1.51
C MET A 108 -10.51 -12.02 0.70
N ILE A 109 -10.72 -11.62 -0.56
CA ILE A 109 -11.62 -12.34 -1.48
C ILE A 109 -11.12 -13.76 -1.72
N ILE A 110 -9.82 -13.92 -2.00
CA ILE A 110 -9.19 -15.23 -2.18
C ILE A 110 -9.37 -16.08 -0.92
N SER A 111 -9.04 -15.54 0.26
CA SER A 111 -9.23 -16.21 1.55
C SER A 111 -10.66 -16.73 1.73
N ASN A 112 -11.67 -15.90 1.43
CA ASN A 112 -13.08 -16.27 1.57
C ASN A 112 -13.50 -17.36 0.55
N ILE A 113 -12.98 -17.32 -0.67
CA ILE A 113 -13.19 -18.37 -1.67
C ILE A 113 -12.59 -19.69 -1.16
N LEU A 114 -11.36 -19.67 -0.65
CA LEU A 114 -10.72 -20.88 -0.13
C LEU A 114 -11.45 -21.45 1.09
N ALA A 115 -11.88 -20.59 2.02
CA ALA A 115 -12.66 -21.00 3.18
C ALA A 115 -13.99 -21.68 2.79
N ARG A 116 -14.65 -21.20 1.72
CA ARG A 116 -15.88 -21.82 1.20
C ARG A 116 -15.64 -23.15 0.48
N LEU A 117 -14.45 -23.34 -0.09
CA LEU A 117 -14.08 -24.54 -0.82
C LEU A 117 -13.51 -25.65 0.09
N ASN A 118 -13.44 -25.45 1.41
CA ASN A 118 -12.85 -26.38 2.38
C ASN A 118 -11.41 -26.81 2.04
N PHE A 119 -10.60 -25.87 1.53
CA PHE A 119 -9.15 -26.02 1.41
C PHE A 119 -8.41 -25.42 2.61
#